data_AF-A0A8F5GSN3-F1
#
_entry.id   AF-A0A8F5GSN3-F1
#
_cell.length_a   1.000
_cell.length_b   1.000
_cell.length_c   1.000
_cell.angle_alpha   90.00
_cell.angle_beta   90.00
_cell.angle_gamma   90.00
#
_symmetry.space_group_name_H-M   'P 1'
#
loop_
_entity.id
_entity.type
_entity.pdbx_description
1 polymer ?
#
loop_
_entity_poly.entity_id
_entity_poly.type
_entity_poly.pdbx_seq_one_letter_code
_entity_poly.pdbx_strand_id
1 'polypeptide(L)'
;MPVCPSCEMKFNSWEDLAKHMEVIANYKSDPSHVMWLNRNISIKRMEVSELESALENFFSTPNGLAMWIRQRFIEKFYGENPHPFIVAMQKPTRGVLLGYVIEHQHFLKNWVKVLSSIVFKTDKDDVLQYELENISVEFLGYNGRPAHYELLIRMGEALGMPREKILSTPPLPSTQSAIKTWRKIAESKTWLETMAAMHSLELVADRSLVKYGARLPYFNPAILTSEEFPQAVKDFLREGYEADISHAGEALEMVEKYAEEMNIREEVQVTVLKSFDAFSKYLLARLERGFEIEPNLVKVITK
;
A
#
# COMPACT_ATOMS: atom_id res chain seq x y z
N MET A 1 -8.10 -22.94 9.90
CA MET A 1 -8.30 -22.34 11.25
C MET A 1 -8.20 -20.86 11.06
N PRO A 2 -9.31 -20.11 11.22
CA PRO A 2 -9.27 -18.68 11.00
C PRO A 2 -8.36 -17.96 12.00
N VAL A 3 -7.75 -16.88 11.54
CA VAL A 3 -6.76 -16.04 12.21
C VAL A 3 -7.40 -14.68 12.46
N CYS A 4 -7.42 -14.23 13.72
CA CYS A 4 -7.92 -12.90 14.00
C CYS A 4 -7.06 -11.84 13.27
N PRO A 5 -7.66 -10.98 12.44
CA PRO A 5 -6.90 -10.05 11.62
C PRO A 5 -6.34 -8.87 12.41
N SER A 6 -6.76 -8.69 13.66
CA SER A 6 -6.19 -7.72 14.60
C SER A 6 -5.04 -8.34 15.40
N CYS A 7 -5.32 -9.32 16.26
CA CYS A 7 -4.35 -9.87 17.21
C CYS A 7 -3.64 -11.15 16.78
N GLU A 8 -3.97 -11.71 15.62
CA GLU A 8 -3.36 -12.92 15.02
C GLU A 8 -3.55 -14.22 15.82
N MET A 9 -4.47 -14.24 16.80
CA MET A 9 -4.87 -15.49 17.46
C MET A 9 -5.58 -16.42 16.47
N LYS A 10 -5.30 -17.72 16.54
CA LYS A 10 -5.95 -18.74 15.71
C LYS A 10 -7.17 -19.34 16.42
N PHE A 11 -8.22 -19.62 15.66
CA PHE A 11 -9.49 -20.16 16.14
C PHE A 11 -9.88 -21.42 15.38
N ASN A 12 -10.75 -22.25 15.96
CA ASN A 12 -11.16 -23.52 15.35
C ASN A 12 -12.21 -23.33 14.24
N SER A 13 -13.05 -22.30 14.36
CA SER A 13 -14.13 -21.98 13.42
C SER A 13 -14.31 -20.47 13.24
N TRP A 14 -15.05 -20.07 12.20
CA TRP A 14 -15.44 -18.67 11.99
C TRP A 14 -16.34 -18.16 13.11
N GLU A 15 -17.22 -19.02 13.65
CA GLU A 15 -18.01 -18.72 14.85
C GLU A 15 -17.13 -18.36 16.06
N ASP A 16 -16.07 -19.13 16.33
CA ASP A 16 -15.14 -18.87 17.44
C ASP A 16 -14.40 -17.53 17.24
N LEU A 17 -13.98 -17.24 16.00
CA LEU A 17 -13.37 -15.95 15.67
C LEU A 17 -14.39 -14.81 15.85
N ALA A 18 -15.62 -14.97 15.37
CA ALA A 18 -16.67 -13.96 15.49
C ALA A 18 -16.98 -13.66 16.97
N LYS A 19 -17.12 -14.69 17.81
CA LYS A 19 -17.27 -14.56 19.27
C LYS A 19 -16.10 -13.78 19.88
N HIS A 20 -14.87 -14.12 19.51
CA HIS A 20 -13.69 -13.40 19.97
C HIS A 20 -13.72 -11.92 19.57
N MET A 21 -13.96 -11.61 18.29
CA MET A 21 -13.97 -10.23 17.81
C MET A 21 -15.10 -9.41 18.45
N GLU A 22 -16.28 -10.00 18.63
CA GLU A 22 -17.41 -9.39 19.30
C GLU A 22 -17.09 -9.05 20.76
N VAL A 23 -16.50 -10.00 21.51
CA VAL A 23 -16.11 -9.79 22.91
C VAL A 23 -15.06 -8.69 23.05
N ILE A 24 -14.00 -8.74 22.24
CA ILE A 24 -12.89 -7.79 22.35
C ILE A 24 -13.29 -6.39 21.86
N ALA A 25 -14.07 -6.29 20.78
CA ALA A 25 -14.50 -5.02 20.23
C ALA A 25 -15.61 -4.37 21.07
N ASN A 26 -16.64 -5.11 21.50
CA ASN A 26 -17.82 -4.51 22.13
C ASN A 26 -17.73 -4.46 23.66
N TYR A 27 -17.14 -5.46 24.30
CA TYR A 27 -17.10 -5.52 25.77
C TYR A 27 -15.82 -4.93 26.34
N LYS A 28 -14.68 -5.12 25.67
CA LYS A 28 -13.41 -4.51 26.09
C LYS A 28 -13.13 -3.19 25.41
N SER A 29 -13.91 -2.83 24.38
CA SER A 29 -13.72 -1.62 23.58
C SER A 29 -12.29 -1.47 23.06
N ASP A 30 -11.64 -2.59 22.71
CA ASP A 30 -10.27 -2.57 22.21
C ASP A 30 -10.21 -1.81 20.87
N PRO A 31 -9.41 -0.74 20.77
CA PRO A 31 -9.37 0.09 19.57
C PRO A 31 -8.96 -0.68 18.32
N SER A 32 -8.09 -1.69 18.43
CA SER A 32 -7.61 -2.42 17.25
C SER A 32 -8.72 -3.27 16.63
N HIS A 33 -9.47 -4.01 17.43
CA HIS A 33 -10.56 -4.86 16.94
C HIS A 33 -11.74 -4.03 16.42
N VAL A 34 -12.12 -2.97 17.14
CA VAL A 34 -13.19 -2.04 16.71
C VAL A 34 -12.83 -1.39 15.38
N MET A 35 -11.60 -0.86 15.25
CA MET A 35 -11.18 -0.21 14.01
C MET A 35 -11.08 -1.20 12.85
N TRP A 36 -10.64 -2.44 13.08
CA TRP A 36 -10.60 -3.43 12.02
C TRP A 36 -12.02 -3.75 11.50
N LEU A 37 -13.00 -3.96 12.39
CA LEU A 37 -14.39 -4.21 11.98
C LEU A 37 -14.98 -3.02 11.21
N ASN A 38 -14.80 -1.80 11.73
CA ASN A 38 -15.31 -0.58 11.09
C ASN A 38 -14.73 -0.36 9.68
N ARG A 39 -13.48 -0.78 9.45
CA ARG A 39 -12.77 -0.58 8.18
C ARG A 39 -13.06 -1.65 7.14
N ASN A 40 -13.37 -2.87 7.55
CA ASN A 40 -13.40 -4.03 6.66
C ASN A 40 -14.77 -4.73 6.58
N ILE A 41 -15.60 -4.60 7.63
CA ILE A 41 -16.87 -5.33 7.73
C ILE A 41 -18.05 -4.36 7.81
N SER A 42 -18.17 -3.60 8.91
CA SER A 42 -19.32 -2.73 9.15
C SER A 42 -19.04 -1.77 10.32
N ILE A 43 -19.61 -0.56 10.23
CA ILE A 43 -19.66 0.40 11.35
C ILE A 43 -20.79 0.09 12.35
N LYS A 44 -21.77 -0.73 11.95
CA LYS A 44 -22.87 -1.15 12.81
C LYS A 44 -22.49 -2.45 13.50
N ARG A 45 -22.85 -2.57 14.78
CA ARG A 45 -22.73 -3.83 15.51
C ARG A 45 -23.57 -4.91 14.80
N MET A 46 -23.03 -6.12 14.74
CA MET A 46 -23.65 -7.31 14.15
C MET A 46 -23.76 -8.37 15.23
N GLU A 47 -24.77 -9.24 15.12
CA GLU A 47 -24.84 -10.45 15.95
C GLU A 47 -23.74 -11.44 15.55
N VAL A 48 -23.35 -12.35 16.46
CA VAL A 48 -22.23 -13.29 16.23
C VAL A 48 -22.39 -14.10 14.94
N SER A 49 -23.59 -14.60 14.64
CA SER A 49 -23.86 -15.39 13.43
C SER A 49 -23.77 -14.56 12.14
N GLU A 50 -24.16 -13.28 12.22
CA GLU A 50 -24.02 -12.35 11.09
C GLU A 50 -22.56 -11.98 10.86
N LEU A 51 -21.81 -11.75 11.94
CA LEU A 51 -20.38 -11.45 11.89
C LEU A 51 -19.58 -12.65 11.38
N GLU A 52 -19.91 -13.86 11.82
CA GLU A 52 -19.33 -15.11 11.31
C GLU A 52 -19.44 -15.18 9.78
N SER A 53 -20.67 -15.05 9.27
CA SER A 53 -20.94 -15.10 7.83
C SER A 53 -20.20 -13.98 7.08
N ALA A 54 -20.13 -12.78 7.67
CA ALA A 54 -19.43 -11.65 7.08
C ALA A 54 -17.91 -11.85 7.04
N LEU A 55 -17.31 -12.40 8.11
CA LEU A 55 -15.88 -12.72 8.16
C LEU A 55 -15.52 -13.80 7.15
N GLU A 56 -16.26 -14.90 7.13
CA GLU A 56 -16.03 -15.99 6.19
C GLU A 56 -16.10 -15.49 4.75
N ASN A 57 -17.16 -14.73 4.41
CA ASN A 57 -17.29 -14.16 3.07
C ASN A 57 -16.17 -13.16 2.75
N PHE A 58 -15.76 -12.34 3.73
CA PHE A 58 -14.69 -11.36 3.55
C PHE A 58 -13.35 -12.02 3.18
N PHE A 59 -12.99 -13.15 3.79
CA PHE A 59 -11.73 -13.85 3.52
C PHE A 59 -11.80 -14.85 2.35
N SER A 60 -12.98 -15.42 2.07
CA SER A 60 -13.16 -16.41 1.01
C SER A 60 -13.51 -15.81 -0.37
N THR A 61 -14.06 -14.59 -0.42
CA THR A 61 -14.53 -13.95 -1.67
C THR A 61 -13.78 -12.65 -1.96
N PRO A 62 -13.26 -12.44 -3.19
CA PRO A 62 -13.27 -13.34 -4.34
C PRO A 62 -12.34 -14.54 -4.16
N ASN A 63 -12.57 -15.59 -4.97
CA ASN A 63 -11.68 -16.74 -5.01
C ASN A 63 -10.36 -16.36 -5.72
N GLY A 64 -9.24 -16.93 -5.27
CA GLY A 64 -7.88 -16.53 -5.67
C GLY A 64 -7.33 -15.38 -4.81
N LEU A 65 -6.09 -15.55 -4.33
CA LEU A 65 -5.45 -14.59 -3.42
C LEU A 65 -5.09 -13.27 -4.12
N ALA A 66 -4.60 -13.31 -5.36
CA ALA A 66 -4.24 -12.12 -6.12
C ALA A 66 -5.47 -11.23 -6.38
N MET A 67 -6.59 -11.83 -6.77
CA MET A 67 -7.85 -11.09 -6.97
C MET A 67 -8.41 -10.57 -5.65
N TRP A 68 -8.29 -11.34 -4.56
CA TRP A 68 -8.68 -10.88 -3.23
C TRP A 68 -7.89 -9.64 -2.80
N ILE A 69 -6.57 -9.66 -2.95
CA ILE A 69 -5.69 -8.52 -2.61
C ILE A 69 -6.09 -7.30 -3.44
N ARG A 70 -6.28 -7.48 -4.76
CA ARG A 70 -6.70 -6.42 -5.68
C ARG A 70 -8.04 -5.80 -5.27
N GLN A 71 -9.04 -6.62 -4.98
CA GLN A 71 -10.37 -6.16 -4.58
C GLN A 71 -10.32 -5.37 -3.26
N ARG A 72 -9.61 -5.89 -2.25
CA ARG A 72 -9.46 -5.22 -0.95
C ARG A 72 -8.66 -3.92 -1.06
N PHE A 73 -7.68 -3.86 -1.95
CA PHE A 73 -6.95 -2.64 -2.25
C PHE A 73 -7.87 -1.57 -2.87
N ILE A 74 -8.67 -1.96 -3.86
CA ILE A 74 -9.64 -1.06 -4.51
C ILE A 74 -10.64 -0.54 -3.47
N GLU A 75 -11.28 -1.41 -2.70
CA GLU A 75 -12.28 -1.00 -1.70
C GLU A 75 -11.71 0.02 -0.71
N LYS A 76 -10.46 -0.17 -0.28
CA LYS A 76 -9.81 0.70 0.71
C LYS A 76 -9.34 2.04 0.16
N PHE A 77 -8.80 2.07 -1.06
CA PHE A 77 -8.11 3.25 -1.59
C PHE A 77 -8.85 3.95 -2.73
N TYR A 78 -9.69 3.23 -3.46
CA TYR A 78 -10.36 3.66 -4.69
C TYR A 78 -11.88 3.39 -4.70
N GLY A 79 -12.44 2.95 -3.58
CA GLY A 79 -13.84 2.57 -3.42
C GLY A 79 -14.77 3.78 -3.26
N GLU A 80 -15.85 3.61 -2.48
CA GLU A 80 -16.87 4.66 -2.28
C GLU A 80 -16.29 5.99 -1.79
N ASN A 81 -15.32 5.92 -0.89
CA ASN A 81 -14.59 7.05 -0.32
C ASN A 81 -13.09 6.87 -0.62
N PRO A 82 -12.62 7.28 -1.80
CA PRO A 82 -11.21 7.14 -2.16
C PRO A 82 -10.29 7.86 -1.16
N HIS A 83 -9.05 7.38 -1.04
CA HIS A 83 -8.11 7.93 -0.09
C HIS A 83 -7.86 9.44 -0.36
N PRO A 84 -7.81 10.32 0.67
CA PRO A 84 -7.68 11.77 0.46
C PRO A 84 -6.47 12.18 -0.40
N PHE A 85 -5.34 11.48 -0.24
CA PHE A 85 -4.17 11.70 -1.09
C PHE A 85 -4.44 11.37 -2.58
N ILE A 86 -5.17 10.29 -2.89
CA ILE A 86 -5.53 9.93 -4.27
C ILE A 86 -6.47 10.97 -4.87
N VAL A 87 -7.41 11.50 -4.08
CA VAL A 87 -8.28 12.60 -4.50
C VAL A 87 -7.45 13.84 -4.81
N ALA A 88 -6.50 14.21 -3.94
CA ALA A 88 -5.59 15.33 -4.17
C ALA A 88 -4.67 15.13 -5.39
N MET A 89 -4.32 13.88 -5.71
CA MET A 89 -3.50 13.52 -6.87
C MET A 89 -4.24 13.62 -8.21
N GLN A 90 -5.56 13.82 -8.24
CA GLN A 90 -6.28 13.97 -9.51
C GLN A 90 -5.86 15.25 -10.26
N LYS A 91 -5.63 16.34 -9.53
CA LYS A 91 -5.09 17.60 -10.05
C LYS A 91 -4.12 18.17 -9.01
N PRO A 92 -2.92 17.58 -8.90
CA PRO A 92 -2.05 17.84 -7.76
C PRO A 92 -1.46 19.24 -7.87
N THR A 93 -1.48 19.97 -6.75
CA THR A 93 -0.73 21.21 -6.64
C THR A 93 0.76 20.94 -6.47
N ARG A 94 1.58 21.98 -6.54
CA ARG A 94 3.01 21.89 -6.23
C ARG A 94 3.24 21.33 -4.82
N GLY A 95 2.44 21.72 -3.84
CA GLY A 95 2.47 21.21 -2.46
C GLY A 95 2.20 19.72 -2.38
N VAL A 96 1.18 19.21 -3.09
CA VAL A 96 0.87 17.77 -3.15
C VAL A 96 2.07 16.98 -3.71
N LEU A 97 2.65 17.43 -4.83
CA LEU A 97 3.78 16.75 -5.46
C LEU A 97 5.05 16.81 -4.61
N LEU A 98 5.35 17.92 -3.95
CA LEU A 98 6.49 18.00 -3.03
C LEU A 98 6.26 17.17 -1.76
N GLY A 99 5.03 17.10 -1.26
CA GLY A 99 4.67 16.19 -0.17
C GLY A 99 4.89 14.73 -0.57
N TYR A 100 4.56 14.38 -1.81
CA TYR A 100 4.90 13.09 -2.40
C TYR A 100 6.43 12.87 -2.40
N VAL A 101 7.22 13.78 -2.99
CA VAL A 101 8.70 13.66 -3.05
C VAL A 101 9.32 13.42 -1.67
N ILE A 102 8.99 14.29 -0.70
CA ILE A 102 9.66 14.30 0.60
C ILE A 102 9.38 13.03 1.38
N GLU A 103 8.14 12.56 1.40
CA GLU A 103 7.80 11.35 2.16
C GLU A 103 8.15 10.07 1.39
N HIS A 104 8.10 10.09 0.05
CA HIS A 104 8.39 8.90 -0.76
C HIS A 104 9.86 8.56 -0.92
N GLN A 105 10.78 9.51 -0.76
CA GLN A 105 12.20 9.16 -0.69
C GLN A 105 12.48 8.19 0.49
N HIS A 106 11.75 8.33 1.60
CA HIS A 106 11.92 7.49 2.78
C HIS A 106 11.25 6.14 2.59
N PHE A 107 10.10 6.13 1.91
CA PHE A 107 9.46 4.90 1.46
C PHE A 107 10.37 4.09 0.54
N LEU A 108 10.97 4.68 -0.50
CA LEU A 108 11.87 3.98 -1.43
C LEU A 108 13.14 3.46 -0.75
N LYS A 109 13.71 4.22 0.20
CA LYS A 109 14.81 3.73 1.05
C LYS A 109 14.42 2.52 1.91
N ASN A 110 13.16 2.47 2.37
CA ASN A 110 12.63 1.32 3.10
C ASN A 110 12.31 0.16 2.14
N TRP A 111 11.73 0.44 0.98
CA TRP A 111 11.33 -0.51 -0.05
C TRP A 111 12.49 -1.43 -0.40
N VAL A 112 13.61 -0.88 -0.88
CA VAL A 112 14.80 -1.66 -1.27
C VAL A 112 15.35 -2.50 -0.12
N LYS A 113 15.27 -2.02 1.13
CA LYS A 113 15.71 -2.75 2.33
C LYS A 113 14.79 -3.91 2.70
N VAL A 114 13.48 -3.73 2.55
CA VAL A 114 12.51 -4.80 2.80
C VAL A 114 12.61 -5.86 1.70
N LEU A 115 12.71 -5.47 0.43
CA LEU A 115 12.93 -6.42 -0.67
C LEU A 115 14.23 -7.22 -0.49
N SER A 116 15.30 -6.56 -0.04
CA SER A 116 16.56 -7.25 0.31
C SER A 116 16.38 -8.32 1.40
N SER A 117 15.40 -8.16 2.30
CA SER A 117 15.09 -9.19 3.30
C SER A 117 14.35 -10.38 2.70
N ILE A 118 13.57 -10.18 1.64
CA ILE A 118 12.92 -11.25 0.88
C ILE A 118 13.99 -12.06 0.15
N VAL A 119 14.91 -11.40 -0.56
CA VAL A 119 16.10 -12.01 -1.20
C VAL A 119 16.86 -12.90 -0.22
N PHE A 120 17.09 -12.42 1.01
CA PHE A 120 17.83 -13.18 2.02
C PHE A 120 17.05 -14.38 2.58
N LYS A 121 15.72 -14.28 2.71
CA LYS A 121 14.89 -15.27 3.41
C LYS A 121 14.19 -16.26 2.49
N THR A 122 14.02 -15.95 1.21
CA THR A 122 13.34 -16.82 0.26
C THR A 122 14.15 -18.07 -0.04
N ASP A 123 13.45 -19.19 -0.20
CA ASP A 123 13.98 -20.46 -0.66
C ASP A 123 13.60 -20.76 -2.13
N LYS A 124 13.02 -19.78 -2.84
CA LYS A 124 12.51 -19.89 -4.21
C LYS A 124 13.36 -19.06 -5.17
N ASP A 125 13.92 -19.70 -6.20
CA ASP A 125 14.83 -19.04 -7.15
C ASP A 125 14.13 -18.01 -8.05
N ASP A 126 12.87 -18.27 -8.46
CA ASP A 126 12.07 -17.30 -9.22
C ASP A 126 11.78 -16.03 -8.40
N VAL A 127 11.45 -16.17 -7.12
CA VAL A 127 11.31 -15.04 -6.18
C VAL A 127 12.65 -14.32 -5.98
N LEU A 128 13.75 -15.06 -5.82
CA LEU A 128 15.08 -14.48 -5.67
C LEU A 128 15.45 -13.62 -6.88
N GLN A 129 15.25 -14.13 -8.09
CA GLN A 129 15.52 -13.42 -9.34
C GLN A 129 14.65 -12.17 -9.46
N TYR A 130 13.33 -12.31 -9.25
CA TYR A 130 12.39 -11.20 -9.30
C TYR A 130 12.77 -10.05 -8.37
N GLU A 131 13.12 -10.36 -7.12
CA GLU A 131 13.46 -9.34 -6.13
C GLU A 131 14.82 -8.68 -6.40
N LEU A 132 15.80 -9.44 -6.91
CA LEU A 132 17.09 -8.88 -7.33
C LEU A 132 16.94 -7.93 -8.53
N GLU A 133 16.07 -8.26 -9.49
CA GLU A 133 15.74 -7.37 -10.61
C GLU A 133 15.10 -6.08 -10.12
N ASN A 134 14.09 -6.17 -9.25
CA ASN A 134 13.44 -4.99 -8.65
C ASN A 134 14.45 -4.11 -7.89
N ILE A 135 15.31 -4.70 -7.04
CA ILE A 135 16.35 -3.95 -6.33
C ILE A 135 17.34 -3.29 -7.30
N SER A 136 17.73 -3.99 -8.36
CA SER A 136 18.64 -3.46 -9.38
C SER A 136 18.02 -2.27 -10.10
N VAL A 137 16.75 -2.36 -10.52
CA VAL A 137 16.03 -1.25 -11.18
C VAL A 137 15.87 -0.06 -10.23
N GLU A 138 15.56 -0.29 -8.96
CA GLU A 138 15.44 0.77 -7.94
C GLU A 138 16.78 1.47 -7.62
N PHE A 139 17.92 0.82 -7.88
CA PHE A 139 19.25 1.37 -7.57
C PHE A 139 19.97 1.94 -8.80
N LEU A 140 19.95 1.22 -9.92
CA LEU A 140 20.68 1.54 -11.14
C LEU A 140 19.78 2.13 -12.25
N GLY A 141 18.48 1.85 -12.19
CA GLY A 141 17.53 2.12 -13.26
C GLY A 141 17.48 1.00 -14.30
N TYR A 142 16.71 1.22 -15.36
CA TYR A 142 16.42 0.19 -16.37
C TYR A 142 16.79 0.67 -17.78
N ASN A 143 17.53 -0.15 -18.53
CA ASN A 143 17.96 0.15 -19.91
C ASN A 143 18.57 1.55 -20.10
N GLY A 144 19.42 1.97 -19.17
CA GLY A 144 20.10 3.28 -19.18
C GLY A 144 19.21 4.46 -18.74
N ARG A 145 17.94 4.23 -18.42
CA ARG A 145 17.07 5.22 -17.77
C ARG A 145 17.42 5.32 -16.27
N PRO A 146 17.27 6.49 -15.63
CA PRO A 146 17.50 6.63 -14.19
C PRO A 146 16.55 5.78 -13.36
N ALA A 147 16.99 5.37 -12.17
CA ALA A 147 16.13 4.70 -11.18
C ALA A 147 14.97 5.58 -10.71
N HIS A 148 13.88 4.96 -10.23
CA HIS A 148 12.72 5.67 -9.67
C HIS A 148 13.11 6.65 -8.56
N TYR A 149 14.06 6.28 -7.70
CA TYR A 149 14.57 7.17 -6.66
C TYR A 149 15.18 8.46 -7.24
N GLU A 150 16.00 8.36 -8.28
CA GLU A 150 16.60 9.53 -8.91
C GLU A 150 15.55 10.38 -9.64
N LEU A 151 14.59 9.76 -10.33
CA LEU A 151 13.47 10.46 -10.96
C LEU A 151 12.62 11.24 -9.94
N LEU A 152 12.36 10.65 -8.76
CA LEU A 152 11.65 11.31 -7.67
C LEU A 152 12.38 12.57 -7.17
N ILE A 153 13.70 12.48 -7.00
CA ILE A 153 14.51 13.63 -6.56
C ILE A 153 14.50 14.73 -7.64
N ARG A 154 14.63 14.37 -8.92
CA ARG A 154 14.53 15.32 -10.04
C ARG A 154 13.17 15.99 -10.12
N MET A 155 12.09 15.26 -9.82
CA MET A 155 10.74 15.84 -9.72
C MET A 155 10.72 16.94 -8.64
N GLY A 156 11.31 16.71 -7.48
CA GLY A 156 11.42 17.72 -6.42
C GLY A 156 12.26 18.94 -6.80
N GLU A 157 13.40 18.71 -7.47
CA GLU A 157 14.28 19.76 -8.00
C GLU A 157 13.52 20.64 -9.02
N ALA A 158 12.78 20.03 -9.95
CA ALA A 158 11.97 20.74 -10.94
C ALA A 158 10.80 21.52 -10.33
N LEU A 159 10.32 21.11 -9.16
CA LEU A 159 9.33 21.83 -8.36
C LEU A 159 9.98 22.91 -7.46
N GLY A 160 11.28 23.15 -7.60
CA GLY A 160 12.01 24.22 -6.93
C GLY A 160 12.44 23.89 -5.50
N MET A 161 12.49 22.62 -5.10
CA MET A 161 13.12 22.21 -3.84
C MET A 161 14.50 21.61 -4.11
N PRO A 162 15.60 22.23 -3.61
CA PRO A 162 16.94 21.67 -3.80
C PRO A 162 17.07 20.26 -3.23
N ARG A 163 17.81 19.38 -3.92
CA ARG A 163 18.09 18.00 -3.48
C ARG A 163 18.60 17.91 -2.05
N GLU A 164 19.51 18.79 -1.65
CA GLU A 164 20.02 18.83 -0.26
C GLU A 164 18.87 18.95 0.75
N LYS A 165 17.92 19.86 0.51
CA LYS A 165 16.75 20.05 1.36
C LYS A 165 15.82 18.86 1.34
N ILE A 166 15.60 18.23 0.19
CA ILE A 166 14.81 17.00 0.09
C ILE A 166 15.44 15.94 0.99
N LEU A 167 16.72 15.65 0.78
CA LEU A 167 17.45 14.58 1.46
C LEU A 167 17.64 14.81 2.97
N SER A 168 17.74 16.08 3.40
CA SER A 168 17.87 16.43 4.81
C SER A 168 16.53 16.46 5.56
N THR A 169 15.40 16.44 4.87
CA THR A 169 14.08 16.54 5.51
C THR A 169 13.68 15.20 6.14
N PRO A 170 13.48 15.12 7.47
CA PRO A 170 13.10 13.88 8.13
C PRO A 170 11.67 13.46 7.76
N PRO A 171 11.36 12.15 7.75
CA PRO A 171 10.00 11.66 7.48
C PRO A 171 9.03 12.13 8.58
N LEU A 172 7.76 12.37 8.22
CA LEU A 172 6.72 12.63 9.22
C LEU A 172 6.47 11.42 10.12
N PRO A 173 5.88 11.60 11.33
CA PRO A 173 5.60 10.51 12.26
C PRO A 173 4.79 9.37 11.63
N SER A 174 3.84 9.68 10.76
CA SER A 174 3.03 8.69 10.04
C SER A 174 3.85 7.86 9.05
N THR A 175 4.79 8.47 8.32
CA THR A 175 5.75 7.76 7.46
C THR A 175 6.69 6.87 8.29
N GLN A 176 7.19 7.37 9.43
CA GLN A 176 8.02 6.57 10.35
C GLN A 176 7.25 5.36 10.89
N SER A 177 5.99 5.55 11.28
CA SER A 177 5.11 4.49 11.79
C SER A 177 4.85 3.41 10.73
N ALA A 178 4.59 3.83 9.49
CA ALA A 178 4.41 2.90 8.36
C ALA A 178 5.69 2.10 8.08
N ILE A 179 6.83 2.77 7.97
CA ILE A 179 8.15 2.13 7.80
C ILE A 179 8.42 1.13 8.93
N LYS A 180 8.18 1.51 10.19
CA LYS A 180 8.36 0.58 11.32
C LYS A 180 7.48 -0.66 11.20
N THR A 181 6.27 -0.51 10.66
CA THR A 181 5.33 -1.62 10.46
C THR A 181 5.86 -2.58 9.41
N TRP A 182 6.26 -2.08 8.23
CA TRP A 182 6.84 -2.91 7.17
C TRP A 182 8.15 -3.58 7.58
N ARG A 183 9.01 -2.88 8.32
CA ARG A 183 10.22 -3.49 8.88
C ARG A 183 9.91 -4.59 9.87
N LYS A 184 8.89 -4.41 10.73
CA LYS A 184 8.48 -5.45 11.67
C LYS A 184 7.90 -6.67 10.95
N ILE A 185 7.13 -6.47 9.87
CA ILE A 185 6.67 -7.55 8.99
C ILE A 185 7.90 -8.28 8.44
N ALA A 186 8.82 -7.55 7.79
CA ALA A 186 10.05 -8.10 7.22
C ALA A 186 10.92 -8.84 8.24
N GLU A 187 10.97 -8.39 9.50
CA GLU A 187 11.75 -9.02 10.57
C GLU A 187 11.10 -10.31 11.08
N SER A 188 9.78 -10.32 11.29
CA SER A 188 9.08 -11.33 12.10
C SER A 188 8.10 -12.23 11.34
N LYS A 189 7.79 -11.91 10.09
CA LYS A 189 6.93 -12.71 9.22
C LYS A 189 7.74 -13.53 8.22
N THR A 190 7.05 -14.41 7.51
CA THR A 190 7.65 -15.16 6.39
C THR A 190 8.05 -14.22 5.25
N TRP A 191 8.94 -14.69 4.38
CA TRP A 191 9.30 -13.95 3.17
C TRP A 191 8.07 -13.73 2.27
N LEU A 192 7.15 -14.71 2.21
CA LEU A 192 5.94 -14.64 1.40
C LEU A 192 4.96 -13.59 1.91
N GLU A 193 4.71 -13.56 3.22
CA GLU A 193 3.91 -12.50 3.85
C GLU A 193 4.52 -11.11 3.61
N THR A 194 5.85 -11.01 3.63
CA THR A 194 6.58 -9.76 3.37
C THR A 194 6.46 -9.32 1.91
N MET A 195 6.63 -10.25 0.96
CA MET A 195 6.45 -10.02 -0.47
C MET A 195 5.04 -9.51 -0.78
N ALA A 196 4.02 -10.22 -0.28
CA ALA A 196 2.62 -9.80 -0.43
C ALA A 196 2.36 -8.43 0.20
N ALA A 197 2.91 -8.16 1.38
CA ALA A 197 2.76 -6.87 2.05
C ALA A 197 3.35 -5.70 1.27
N MET A 198 4.46 -5.89 0.54
CA MET A 198 5.12 -4.82 -0.22
C MET A 198 4.53 -4.68 -1.63
N HIS A 199 4.46 -5.76 -2.41
CA HIS A 199 4.03 -5.69 -3.81
C HIS A 199 2.53 -5.38 -3.98
N SER A 200 1.71 -5.71 -2.98
CA SER A 200 0.30 -5.26 -2.99
C SER A 200 0.15 -3.72 -2.98
N LEU A 201 1.20 -2.97 -2.62
CA LEU A 201 1.18 -1.50 -2.61
C LEU A 201 1.42 -0.90 -4.00
N GLU A 202 2.05 -1.65 -4.92
CA GLU A 202 2.29 -1.22 -6.31
C GLU A 202 0.97 -1.05 -7.08
N LEU A 203 -0.09 -1.74 -6.64
CA LEU A 203 -1.46 -1.52 -7.13
C LEU A 203 -1.88 -0.05 -7.06
N VAL A 204 -1.26 0.79 -6.23
CA VAL A 204 -1.57 2.23 -6.17
C VAL A 204 -1.41 2.91 -7.53
N ALA A 205 -0.46 2.49 -8.35
CA ALA A 205 -0.14 3.08 -9.64
C ALA A 205 -0.51 2.18 -10.83
N ASP A 206 -1.05 0.98 -10.57
CA ASP A 206 -1.64 0.11 -11.59
C ASP A 206 -2.88 0.78 -12.23
N ARG A 207 -2.71 1.33 -13.45
CA ARG A 207 -3.80 1.98 -14.19
C ARG A 207 -4.92 1.03 -14.60
N SER A 208 -4.75 -0.29 -14.48
CA SER A 208 -5.79 -1.26 -14.80
C SER A 208 -6.90 -1.33 -13.75
N LEU A 209 -6.69 -0.82 -12.53
CA LEU A 209 -7.66 -0.91 -11.43
C LEU A 209 -9.05 -0.38 -11.77
N VAL A 210 -9.17 0.61 -12.68
CA VAL A 210 -10.47 1.14 -13.13
C VAL A 210 -11.33 0.07 -13.83
N LYS A 211 -10.70 -0.96 -14.43
CA LYS A 211 -11.39 -2.11 -15.04
C LYS A 211 -11.99 -3.06 -13.99
N TYR A 212 -11.48 -2.98 -12.76
CA TYR A 212 -11.86 -3.82 -11.63
C TYR A 212 -12.72 -3.05 -10.60
N GLY A 213 -13.23 -1.87 -10.95
CA GLY A 213 -14.16 -1.11 -10.12
C GLY A 213 -13.55 0.05 -9.33
N ALA A 214 -12.28 0.40 -9.53
CA ALA A 214 -11.73 1.64 -8.97
C ALA A 214 -12.45 2.87 -9.55
N ARG A 215 -12.88 3.79 -8.67
CA ARG A 215 -13.63 4.99 -9.07
C ARG A 215 -12.77 6.10 -9.66
N LEU A 216 -11.48 6.08 -9.37
CA LEU A 216 -10.51 7.08 -9.81
C LEU A 216 -9.26 6.37 -10.36
N PRO A 217 -8.56 6.95 -11.33
CA PRO A 217 -7.16 6.61 -11.59
C PRO A 217 -6.27 7.15 -10.45
N TYR A 218 -4.98 6.79 -10.42
CA TYR A 218 -4.06 7.34 -9.41
C TYR A 218 -3.92 8.87 -9.50
N PHE A 219 -3.85 9.38 -10.72
CA PHE A 219 -3.85 10.80 -11.07
C PHE A 219 -4.52 10.98 -12.44
N ASN A 220 -4.88 12.21 -12.81
CA ASN A 220 -5.45 12.47 -14.15
C ASN A 220 -4.41 12.21 -15.26
N PRO A 221 -4.60 11.24 -16.18
CA PRO A 221 -3.61 10.89 -17.19
C PRO A 221 -3.19 12.06 -18.10
N ALA A 222 -4.02 13.10 -18.23
CA ALA A 222 -3.69 14.32 -18.97
C ALA A 222 -2.43 15.04 -18.45
N ILE A 223 -2.04 14.81 -17.19
CA ILE A 223 -0.79 15.32 -16.60
C ILE A 223 0.44 14.87 -17.43
N LEU A 224 0.43 13.66 -17.97
CA LEU A 224 1.57 13.10 -18.72
C LEU A 224 1.77 13.76 -20.10
N THR A 225 0.79 14.55 -20.56
CA THR A 225 0.82 15.22 -21.87
C THR A 225 0.65 16.73 -21.79
N SER A 226 0.25 17.30 -20.65
CA SER A 226 -0.01 18.74 -20.53
C SER A 226 1.28 19.55 -20.37
N GLU A 227 1.28 20.81 -20.80
CA GLU A 227 2.39 21.75 -20.57
C GLU A 227 2.38 22.37 -19.15
N GLU A 228 1.38 22.04 -18.33
CA GLU A 228 1.19 22.60 -16.98
C GLU A 228 2.26 22.11 -15.98
N PHE A 229 2.79 20.90 -16.19
CA PHE A 229 3.73 20.26 -15.29
C PHE A 229 5.14 20.18 -15.88
N PRO A 230 6.20 20.41 -15.07
CA PRO A 230 7.58 20.19 -15.49
C PRO A 230 7.79 18.76 -16.03
N GLN A 231 8.69 18.61 -17.00
CA GLN A 231 8.96 17.31 -17.62
C GLN A 231 9.36 16.24 -16.58
N ALA A 232 10.14 16.60 -15.56
CA ALA A 232 10.54 15.66 -14.50
C ALA A 232 9.35 15.10 -13.68
N VAL A 233 8.23 15.83 -13.56
CA VAL A 233 6.99 15.30 -12.96
C VAL A 233 6.42 14.19 -13.84
N LYS A 234 6.38 14.42 -15.15
CA LYS A 234 5.89 13.43 -16.12
C LYS A 234 6.80 12.21 -16.16
N ASP A 235 8.12 12.41 -16.13
CA ASP A 235 9.11 11.33 -16.16
C ASP A 235 8.94 10.38 -14.96
N PHE A 236 8.80 10.92 -13.75
CA PHE A 236 8.57 10.09 -12.56
C PHE A 236 7.20 9.38 -12.59
N LEU A 237 6.11 10.12 -12.87
CA LEU A 237 4.76 9.53 -12.85
C LEU A 237 4.51 8.52 -13.98
N ARG A 238 5.25 8.63 -15.09
CA ARG A 238 5.12 7.73 -16.23
C ARG A 238 5.63 6.32 -15.94
N GLU A 239 6.72 6.19 -15.18
CA GLU A 239 7.28 4.86 -14.92
C GLU A 239 6.26 3.94 -14.23
N GLY A 240 5.62 4.37 -13.13
CA GLY A 240 4.55 3.56 -12.51
C GLY A 240 3.32 3.38 -13.41
N TYR A 241 2.96 4.40 -14.21
CA TYR A 241 1.82 4.31 -15.14
C TYR A 241 2.03 3.29 -16.28
N GLU A 242 3.28 3.00 -16.64
CA GLU A 242 3.64 2.05 -17.70
C GLU A 242 4.06 0.68 -17.16
N ALA A 243 4.82 0.63 -16.05
CA ALA A 243 5.41 -0.59 -15.50
C ALA A 243 4.47 -1.35 -14.52
N ASP A 244 3.70 -0.64 -13.69
CA ASP A 244 3.03 -1.29 -12.53
C ASP A 244 1.84 -2.18 -12.91
N ILE A 245 1.37 -2.13 -14.17
CA ILE A 245 0.32 -3.03 -14.66
C ILE A 245 0.82 -4.48 -14.67
N SER A 246 2.03 -4.70 -15.17
CA SER A 246 2.63 -6.03 -15.26
C SER A 246 3.33 -6.41 -13.96
N HIS A 247 4.03 -5.47 -13.32
CA HIS A 247 4.80 -5.75 -12.10
C HIS A 247 3.92 -6.22 -10.94
N ALA A 248 2.83 -5.51 -10.63
CA ALA A 248 1.94 -5.90 -9.56
C ALA A 248 1.18 -7.19 -9.87
N GLY A 249 0.90 -7.48 -11.16
CA GLY A 249 0.29 -8.74 -11.59
C GLY A 249 1.20 -9.93 -11.32
N GLU A 250 2.44 -9.86 -11.82
CA GLU A 250 3.45 -10.92 -11.69
C GLU A 250 3.78 -11.24 -10.22
N ALA A 251 3.98 -10.20 -9.39
CA ALA A 251 4.22 -10.40 -7.96
C ALA A 251 3.05 -11.10 -7.27
N LEU A 252 1.81 -10.69 -7.55
CA LEU A 252 0.64 -11.28 -6.91
C LEU A 252 0.36 -12.70 -7.39
N GLU A 253 0.69 -13.04 -8.64
CA GLU A 253 0.64 -14.41 -9.14
C GLU A 253 1.63 -15.33 -8.40
N MET A 254 2.87 -14.88 -8.19
CA MET A 254 3.83 -15.62 -7.36
C MET A 254 3.36 -15.75 -5.90
N VAL A 255 2.80 -14.68 -5.33
CA VAL A 255 2.24 -14.70 -3.98
C VAL A 255 1.12 -15.72 -3.86
N GLU A 256 0.19 -15.77 -4.82
CA GLU A 256 -0.90 -16.73 -4.83
C GLU A 256 -0.39 -18.18 -4.91
N LYS A 257 0.48 -18.46 -5.89
CA LYS A 257 1.12 -19.78 -6.06
C LYS A 257 1.75 -20.27 -4.76
N TYR A 258 2.62 -19.46 -4.15
CA TYR A 258 3.35 -19.90 -2.96
C TYR A 258 2.50 -19.91 -1.69
N ALA A 259 1.44 -19.09 -1.61
CA ALA A 259 0.51 -19.13 -0.48
C ALA A 259 -0.31 -20.43 -0.47
N GLU A 260 -0.67 -20.94 -1.65
CA GLU A 260 -1.30 -22.25 -1.81
C GLU A 260 -0.33 -23.38 -1.47
N GLU A 261 0.89 -23.37 -2.01
CA GLU A 261 1.92 -24.38 -1.71
C GLU A 261 2.25 -24.47 -0.21
N MET A 262 2.32 -23.32 0.47
CA MET A 262 2.64 -23.24 1.89
C MET A 262 1.41 -23.37 2.81
N ASN A 263 0.20 -23.36 2.25
CA ASN A 263 -1.08 -23.40 2.97
C ASN A 263 -1.20 -22.30 4.06
N ILE A 264 -0.85 -21.06 3.71
CA ILE A 264 -0.86 -19.89 4.62
C ILE A 264 -1.64 -18.70 4.05
N ARG A 265 -2.65 -18.96 3.21
CA ARG A 265 -3.46 -17.93 2.55
C ARG A 265 -3.99 -16.89 3.54
N GLU A 266 -4.55 -17.32 4.66
CA GLU A 266 -5.19 -16.40 5.60
C GLU A 266 -4.16 -15.55 6.38
N GLU A 267 -3.02 -16.12 6.76
CA GLU A 267 -1.91 -15.37 7.34
C GLU A 267 -1.41 -14.28 6.39
N VAL A 268 -1.28 -14.59 5.09
CA VAL A 268 -0.93 -13.60 4.06
C VAL A 268 -2.01 -12.52 3.96
N GLN A 269 -3.29 -12.88 3.91
CA GLN A 269 -4.40 -11.91 3.88
C GLN A 269 -4.37 -10.96 5.08
N VAL A 270 -4.17 -11.49 6.30
CA VAL A 270 -4.06 -10.68 7.53
C VAL A 270 -2.88 -9.71 7.45
N THR A 271 -1.70 -10.19 7.03
CA THR A 271 -0.50 -9.35 6.93
C THR A 271 -0.63 -8.27 5.84
N VAL A 272 -1.28 -8.57 4.71
CA VAL A 272 -1.59 -7.58 3.67
C VAL A 272 -2.49 -6.46 4.18
N LEU A 273 -3.56 -6.79 4.93
CA LEU A 273 -4.43 -5.75 5.51
C LEU A 273 -3.68 -4.84 6.50
N LYS A 274 -2.74 -5.40 7.27
CA LYS A 274 -1.85 -4.61 8.13
C LYS A 274 -0.94 -3.69 7.32
N SER A 275 -0.43 -4.17 6.18
CA SER A 275 0.33 -3.36 5.23
C SER A 275 -0.52 -2.22 4.66
N PHE A 276 -1.78 -2.49 4.31
CA PHE A 276 -2.70 -1.46 3.82
C PHE A 276 -2.99 -0.38 4.86
N ASP A 277 -3.10 -0.74 6.13
CA ASP A 277 -3.23 0.24 7.22
C ASP A 277 -1.97 1.12 7.37
N ALA A 278 -0.78 0.53 7.23
CA ALA A 278 0.48 1.28 7.18
C ALA A 278 0.55 2.20 5.95
N PHE A 279 0.12 1.71 4.79
CA PHE A 279 0.13 2.46 3.54
C PHE A 279 -0.83 3.65 3.58
N SER A 280 -2.03 3.50 4.14
CA SER A 280 -2.95 4.63 4.33
C SER A 280 -2.34 5.73 5.21
N LYS A 281 -1.70 5.38 6.34
CA LYS A 281 -0.98 6.36 7.17
C LYS A 281 0.12 7.07 6.39
N TYR A 282 0.86 6.32 5.59
CA TYR A 282 1.92 6.85 4.75
C TYR A 282 1.40 7.79 3.64
N LEU A 283 0.31 7.45 2.95
CA LEU A 283 -0.33 8.33 1.98
C LEU A 283 -0.89 9.60 2.63
N LEU A 284 -1.43 9.51 3.86
CA LEU A 284 -1.83 10.68 4.63
C LEU A 284 -0.62 11.57 4.96
N ALA A 285 0.54 10.98 5.28
CA ALA A 285 1.77 11.73 5.54
C ALA A 285 2.20 12.54 4.30
N ARG A 286 2.11 11.96 3.09
CA ARG A 286 2.38 12.72 1.85
C ARG A 286 1.48 13.95 1.74
N LEU A 287 0.21 13.80 2.10
CA LEU A 287 -0.75 14.89 2.05
C LEU A 287 -0.52 15.94 3.14
N GLU A 288 -0.25 15.49 4.36
CA GLU A 288 0.10 16.34 5.51
C GLU A 288 1.34 17.18 5.23
N ARG A 289 2.37 16.58 4.61
CA ARG A 289 3.53 17.33 4.14
C ARG A 289 3.14 18.38 3.09
N GLY A 290 2.20 18.05 2.21
CA GLY A 290 1.63 19.01 1.29
C GLY A 290 0.95 20.20 1.99
N PHE A 291 0.29 19.97 3.13
CA PHE A 291 -0.29 21.03 3.96
C PHE A 291 0.76 21.93 4.60
N GLU A 292 1.89 21.39 5.05
CA GLU A 292 2.99 22.19 5.59
C GLU A 292 3.60 23.13 4.52
N ILE A 293 3.62 22.69 3.27
CA ILE A 293 4.19 23.44 2.14
C ILE A 293 3.17 24.45 1.58
N GLU A 294 1.90 24.05 1.49
CA GLU A 294 0.79 24.85 0.98
C GLU A 294 -0.40 24.84 1.96
N PRO A 295 -0.44 25.72 2.96
CA PRO A 295 -1.49 25.72 3.99
C PRO A 295 -2.91 25.88 3.44
N ASN A 296 -3.07 26.49 2.26
CA ASN A 296 -4.37 26.63 1.58
C ASN A 296 -4.93 25.30 1.07
N LEU A 297 -4.09 24.27 0.88
CA LEU A 297 -4.52 22.94 0.44
C LEU A 297 -5.46 22.27 1.45
N VAL A 298 -5.28 22.53 2.76
CA VAL A 298 -6.19 22.03 3.81
C VAL A 298 -7.63 22.45 3.52
N LYS A 299 -7.83 23.72 3.16
CA LYS A 299 -9.16 24.30 2.88
C LYS A 299 -9.82 23.74 1.62
N VAL A 300 -9.05 23.17 0.70
CA VAL A 300 -9.57 22.55 -0.53
C VAL A 300 -10.01 21.11 -0.27
N ILE A 301 -9.35 20.41 0.65
CA ILE A 301 -9.59 18.99 0.93
C ILE A 301 -10.65 18.78 2.01
N THR A 302 -10.82 19.73 2.93
CA THR A 302 -11.84 19.64 4.00
C THR A 302 -13.18 20.30 3.63
N LYS A 303 -13.37 20.72 2.37
CA LYS A 303 -14.64 21.25 1.85
C LYS A 303 -15.41 20.15 1.14
#